data_AF-A0AAN8DUL4-F1
#
_entry.id   AF-A0AAN8DUL4-F1
#
_cell.length_a   1.000
_cell.length_b   1.000
_cell.length_c   1.000
_cell.angle_alpha   90.00
_cell.angle_beta   90.00
_cell.angle_gamma   90.00
#
_symmetry.space_group_name_H-M   'P 1'
#
loop_
_entity.id
_entity.type
_entity.pdbx_description
1 polymer ?
#
loop_
_entity_poly.entity_id
_entity_poly.type
_entity_poly.pdbx_seq_one_letter_code
_entity_poly.pdbx_strand_id
1 'polypeptide(L)'
;MSDFIYKFRKRDQCQRVAQAFTSMVVKPTVLDYIYRPLGMQMVKDIQDKAQQYQSPCSFHQSLMEELVKEDHFESFKEYLLNYDKFRVRKIQETVVAHLSESSNFVIWRQQRLGEIVGKIAAAVSQTAEGASGVLSDTKPLLERVCLILEKDGDVYVKARSCLDGPFFSITTEWDRFVTCLMELLAAMRLELAQEFSQNVEITQLLQCPIIQPQEALFERVRGCDQHCPLCRAPCELQEGHELHKALLHRPKDMLPHDSGMTEGNPDMSKDKQDLSVACSSLHSLYPDWSISHGDPNTEMPCAYWRYLWARFNENFSKEYNQEPAYISDEWKEITEEEALDSLKEAFFHGQC
;
A
#
# COMPACT_ATOMS: atom_id res chain seq x y z
N MET A 1 -10.53 59.65 -9.83
CA MET A 1 -10.28 58.56 -10.81
C MET A 1 -8.96 57.85 -10.55
N SER A 2 -7.85 58.56 -10.33
CA SER A 2 -6.52 57.99 -10.00
C SER A 2 -6.49 57.18 -8.70
N ASP A 3 -7.08 57.68 -7.61
CA ASP A 3 -7.15 56.95 -6.32
C ASP A 3 -7.97 55.66 -6.42
N PHE A 4 -9.06 55.69 -7.19
CA PHE A 4 -9.87 54.50 -7.48
C PHE A 4 -9.09 53.43 -8.26
N ILE A 5 -8.37 53.82 -9.32
CA ILE A 5 -7.55 52.91 -10.13
C ILE A 5 -6.39 52.34 -9.29
N TYR A 6 -5.75 53.16 -8.46
CA TYR A 6 -4.69 52.72 -7.54
C TYR A 6 -5.20 51.70 -6.53
N LYS A 7 -6.32 51.99 -5.85
CA LYS A 7 -6.97 51.07 -4.92
C LYS A 7 -7.41 49.78 -5.61
N PHE A 8 -7.94 49.86 -6.83
CA PHE A 8 -8.33 48.68 -7.61
C PHE A 8 -7.13 47.77 -7.95
N ARG A 9 -6.05 48.34 -8.50
CA ARG A 9 -4.82 47.58 -8.87
C ARG A 9 -4.15 46.93 -7.66
N LYS A 10 -4.10 47.62 -6.51
CA LYS A 10 -3.55 47.05 -5.28
C LYS A 10 -4.42 45.93 -4.71
N ARG A 11 -5.75 45.98 -4.89
CA ARG A 11 -6.66 44.87 -4.53
C ARG A 11 -6.35 43.63 -5.35
N ASP A 12 -6.28 43.81 -6.67
CA ASP A 12 -6.03 42.74 -7.63
C ASP A 12 -4.69 42.05 -7.34
N GLN A 13 -3.66 42.85 -7.05
CA GLN A 13 -2.33 42.33 -6.69
C GLN A 13 -2.36 41.50 -5.39
N CYS A 14 -3.05 41.97 -4.33
CA CYS A 14 -3.21 41.19 -3.09
C CYS A 14 -3.93 39.86 -3.35
N GLN A 15 -5.02 39.92 -4.12
CA GLN A 15 -5.85 38.76 -4.41
C GLN A 15 -5.07 37.69 -5.17
N ARG A 16 -4.28 38.08 -6.18
CA ARG A 16 -3.46 37.14 -6.97
C ARG A 16 -2.38 36.46 -6.14
N VAL A 17 -1.70 37.20 -5.27
CA VAL A 17 -0.66 36.61 -4.40
C VAL A 17 -1.26 35.73 -3.33
N ALA A 18 -2.40 36.14 -2.77
CA ALA A 18 -3.14 35.32 -1.82
C ALA A 18 -3.62 34.01 -2.50
N GLN A 19 -4.12 34.07 -3.73
CA GLN A 19 -4.50 32.87 -4.51
C GLN A 19 -3.31 31.95 -4.77
N ALA A 20 -2.14 32.51 -5.15
CA ALA A 20 -0.92 31.74 -5.34
C ALA A 20 -0.48 31.08 -4.03
N PHE A 21 -0.48 31.81 -2.91
CA PHE A 21 -0.15 31.25 -1.60
C PHE A 21 -1.13 30.15 -1.18
N THR A 22 -2.43 30.38 -1.34
CA THR A 22 -3.47 29.41 -0.99
C THR A 22 -3.33 28.13 -1.81
N SER A 23 -3.16 28.23 -3.13
CA SER A 23 -3.10 27.07 -4.02
C SER A 23 -1.77 26.30 -3.94
N MET A 24 -0.64 27.01 -3.87
CA MET A 24 0.69 26.39 -3.93
C MET A 24 1.20 25.94 -2.57
N VAL A 25 0.80 26.61 -1.49
CA VAL A 25 1.35 26.36 -0.14
C VAL A 25 0.29 25.87 0.82
N VAL A 26 -0.81 26.62 0.98
CA VAL A 26 -1.81 26.33 2.02
C VAL A 26 -2.58 25.05 1.74
N LYS A 27 -3.17 24.90 0.55
CA LYS A 27 -3.99 23.72 0.21
C LYS A 27 -3.20 22.41 0.30
N PRO A 28 -1.96 22.30 -0.25
CA PRO A 28 -1.13 21.11 -0.03
C PRO A 28 -0.83 20.84 1.44
N THR A 29 -0.54 21.87 2.23
CA THR A 29 -0.29 21.75 3.68
C THR A 29 -1.52 21.23 4.43
N VAL A 30 -2.71 21.75 4.10
CA VAL A 30 -3.99 21.30 4.67
C VAL A 30 -4.25 19.83 4.34
N LEU A 31 -4.10 19.44 3.08
CA LEU A 31 -4.31 18.06 2.66
C LEU A 31 -3.30 17.11 3.32
N ASP A 32 -2.03 17.51 3.45
CA ASP A 32 -1.01 16.70 4.11
C ASP A 32 -1.27 16.54 5.62
N TYR A 33 -1.67 17.61 6.30
CA TYR A 33 -2.05 17.58 7.72
C TYR A 33 -3.23 16.65 8.01
N ILE A 34 -4.19 16.60 7.09
CA ILE A 34 -5.36 15.71 7.18
C ILE A 34 -4.96 14.30 6.78
N TYR A 35 -4.38 14.06 5.61
CA TYR A 35 -4.29 12.70 5.09
C TYR A 35 -3.09 11.90 5.60
N ARG A 36 -1.99 12.54 6.00
CA ARG A 36 -0.80 11.80 6.46
C ARG A 36 -1.01 11.05 7.79
N PRO A 37 -1.53 11.69 8.87
CA PRO A 37 -1.77 10.97 10.12
C PRO A 37 -2.82 9.86 9.96
N LEU A 38 -3.77 10.07 9.05
CA LEU A 38 -4.82 9.12 8.74
C LEU A 38 -4.27 7.84 8.12
N GLY A 39 -3.40 7.94 7.11
CA GLY A 39 -2.74 6.78 6.51
C GLY A 39 -1.97 5.96 7.54
N MET A 40 -1.19 6.64 8.40
CA MET A 40 -0.45 5.97 9.49
C MET A 40 -1.37 5.29 10.50
N GLN A 41 -2.45 5.95 10.91
CA GLN A 41 -3.40 5.38 11.86
C GLN A 41 -4.12 4.16 11.28
N MET A 42 -4.51 4.19 10.00
CA MET A 42 -5.15 3.05 9.34
C MET A 42 -4.22 1.82 9.29
N VAL A 43 -2.96 2.02 8.90
CA VAL A 43 -1.96 0.95 8.88
C VAL A 43 -1.83 0.34 10.27
N LYS A 44 -1.72 1.18 11.30
CA LYS A 44 -1.64 0.73 12.69
C LYS A 44 -2.90 -0.02 13.13
N ASP A 45 -4.09 0.51 12.86
CA ASP A 45 -5.35 -0.12 13.25
C ASP A 45 -5.53 -1.49 12.59
N ILE A 46 -5.12 -1.64 11.33
CA ILE A 46 -5.12 -2.92 10.62
C ILE A 46 -4.13 -3.87 11.27
N GLN A 47 -2.90 -3.43 11.54
CA GLN A 47 -1.86 -4.25 12.18
C GLN A 47 -2.23 -4.69 13.60
N ASP A 48 -2.86 -3.81 14.38
CA ASP A 48 -3.28 -4.09 15.76
C ASP A 48 -4.43 -5.12 15.79
N LYS A 49 -5.31 -5.10 14.78
CA LYS A 49 -6.45 -6.03 14.67
C LYS A 49 -6.10 -7.36 13.99
N ALA A 50 -5.19 -7.35 13.02
CA ALA A 50 -4.92 -8.49 12.14
C ALA A 50 -3.43 -8.87 12.19
N GLN A 51 -3.16 -9.95 12.92
CA GLN A 51 -1.80 -10.47 13.14
C GLN A 51 -1.09 -10.87 11.85
N GLN A 52 -1.83 -11.18 10.78
CA GLN A 52 -1.25 -11.48 9.46
C GLN A 52 -0.37 -10.36 8.90
N TYR A 53 -0.58 -9.10 9.30
CA TYR A 53 0.23 -7.97 8.84
C TYR A 53 1.51 -7.73 9.65
N GLN A 54 1.86 -8.65 10.57
CA GLN A 54 3.05 -8.53 11.43
C GLN A 54 4.30 -9.19 10.84
N SER A 55 4.18 -10.05 9.85
CA SER A 55 5.33 -10.61 9.16
C SER A 55 4.95 -11.11 7.75
N PRO A 56 5.91 -11.21 6.81
CA PRO A 56 5.69 -11.83 5.51
C PRO A 56 5.14 -13.25 5.62
N CYS A 57 5.68 -14.08 6.53
CA CYS A 57 5.21 -15.45 6.70
C CYS A 57 3.80 -15.53 7.29
N SER A 58 3.50 -14.72 8.30
CA SER A 58 2.13 -14.65 8.85
C SER A 58 1.12 -14.19 7.80
N PHE A 59 1.52 -13.26 6.93
CA PHE A 59 0.70 -12.82 5.82
C PHE A 59 0.49 -13.94 4.79
N HIS A 60 1.56 -14.61 4.38
CA HIS A 60 1.44 -15.70 3.42
C HIS A 60 0.60 -16.87 3.95
N GLN A 61 0.82 -17.26 5.21
CA GLN A 61 -0.01 -18.26 5.88
C GLN A 61 -1.48 -17.86 5.85
N SER A 62 -1.82 -16.61 6.20
CA SER A 62 -3.22 -16.17 6.21
C SER A 62 -3.85 -16.22 4.80
N LEU A 63 -3.08 -15.87 3.77
CA LEU A 63 -3.54 -15.99 2.38
C LEU A 63 -3.86 -17.44 2.01
N MET A 64 -3.00 -18.38 2.42
CA MET A 64 -3.21 -19.80 2.19
C MET A 64 -4.42 -20.34 2.96
N GLU A 65 -4.64 -19.89 4.20
CA GLU A 65 -5.83 -20.23 4.98
C GLU A 65 -7.10 -19.66 4.34
N GLU A 66 -7.05 -18.44 3.83
CA GLU A 66 -8.17 -17.76 3.17
C GLU A 66 -8.54 -18.48 1.86
N LEU A 67 -7.58 -18.93 1.07
CA LEU A 67 -7.82 -19.68 -0.16
C LEU A 67 -8.63 -20.97 0.07
N VAL A 68 -8.36 -21.66 1.18
CA VAL A 68 -9.11 -22.85 1.58
C VAL A 68 -10.55 -22.48 1.96
N LYS A 69 -10.74 -21.41 2.73
CA LYS A 69 -12.06 -20.94 3.19
C LYS A 69 -12.91 -20.34 2.09
N GLU A 70 -12.30 -19.61 1.16
CA GLU A 70 -12.99 -19.02 0.01
C GLU A 70 -13.55 -20.10 -0.90
N ASP A 71 -12.81 -21.19 -1.11
CA ASP A 71 -13.20 -22.28 -2.00
C ASP A 71 -13.55 -21.82 -3.43
N HIS A 72 -12.74 -20.91 -3.98
CA HIS A 72 -12.90 -20.41 -5.34
C HIS A 72 -11.65 -20.69 -6.16
N PHE A 73 -11.80 -21.48 -7.23
CA PHE A 73 -10.70 -21.83 -8.14
C PHE A 73 -9.99 -20.61 -8.71
N GLU A 74 -10.72 -19.54 -9.07
CA GLU A 74 -10.10 -18.34 -9.64
C GLU A 74 -9.18 -17.61 -8.65
N SER A 75 -9.55 -17.55 -7.37
CA SER A 75 -8.65 -17.02 -6.31
C SER A 75 -7.38 -17.85 -6.22
N PHE A 76 -7.53 -19.18 -6.24
CA PHE A 76 -6.41 -20.10 -6.15
C PHE A 76 -5.48 -20.02 -7.38
N LYS A 77 -6.06 -19.94 -8.57
CA LYS A 77 -5.34 -19.73 -9.83
C LYS A 77 -4.58 -18.41 -9.85
N GLU A 78 -5.20 -17.32 -9.39
CA GLU A 78 -4.50 -16.03 -9.29
C GLU A 78 -3.33 -16.10 -8.29
N TYR A 79 -3.51 -16.75 -7.14
CA TYR A 79 -2.43 -17.00 -6.18
C TYR A 79 -1.25 -17.77 -6.79
N LEU A 80 -1.52 -18.82 -7.58
CA LEU A 80 -0.47 -19.64 -8.20
C LEU A 80 0.26 -18.90 -9.33
N LEU A 81 -0.49 -18.23 -10.20
CA LEU A 81 0.05 -17.68 -11.46
C LEU A 81 0.48 -16.21 -11.35
N ASN A 82 -0.14 -15.44 -10.46
CA ASN A 82 0.05 -14.00 -10.31
C ASN A 82 0.14 -13.61 -8.83
N TYR A 83 1.05 -14.25 -8.09
CA TYR A 83 1.17 -14.13 -6.64
C TYR A 83 1.26 -12.67 -6.13
N ASP A 84 2.10 -11.83 -6.74
CA ASP A 84 2.22 -10.42 -6.32
C ASP A 84 0.93 -9.64 -6.52
N LYS A 85 0.25 -9.88 -7.64
CA LYS A 85 -1.04 -9.25 -7.93
C LYS A 85 -2.11 -9.70 -6.92
N PHE A 86 -2.13 -10.99 -6.59
CA PHE A 86 -3.01 -11.57 -5.58
C PHE A 86 -2.80 -10.91 -4.22
N ARG A 87 -1.54 -10.78 -3.78
CA ARG A 87 -1.17 -10.10 -2.53
C ARG A 87 -1.65 -8.65 -2.50
N VAL A 88 -1.35 -7.87 -3.53
CA VAL A 88 -1.75 -6.44 -3.60
C VAL A 88 -3.27 -6.30 -3.55
N ARG A 89 -4.00 -7.15 -4.28
CA ARG A 89 -5.47 -7.17 -4.23
C ARG A 89 -6.00 -7.45 -2.82
N LYS A 90 -5.43 -8.45 -2.12
CA LYS A 90 -5.85 -8.82 -0.76
C LYS A 90 -5.60 -7.72 0.28
N ILE A 91 -4.48 -7.00 0.16
CA ILE A 91 -4.21 -5.82 0.97
C ILE A 91 -5.25 -4.73 0.67
N GLN A 92 -5.55 -4.48 -0.61
CA GLN A 92 -6.55 -3.50 -1.02
C GLN A 92 -7.94 -3.84 -0.47
N GLU A 93 -8.36 -5.10 -0.56
CA GLU A 93 -9.63 -5.59 0.02
C GLU A 93 -9.71 -5.31 1.52
N THR A 94 -8.63 -5.63 2.26
CA THR A 94 -8.55 -5.36 3.71
C THR A 94 -8.69 -3.88 4.03
N VAL A 95 -7.97 -3.02 3.29
CA VAL A 95 -8.02 -1.57 3.50
C VAL A 95 -9.42 -1.02 3.20
N VAL A 96 -10.06 -1.48 2.12
CA VAL A 96 -11.42 -1.07 1.74
C VAL A 96 -12.43 -1.50 2.80
N ALA A 97 -12.34 -2.74 3.30
CA ALA A 97 -13.20 -3.23 4.37
C ALA A 97 -13.07 -2.38 5.64
N HIS A 98 -11.82 -2.11 6.06
CA HIS A 98 -11.54 -1.27 7.23
C HIS A 98 -12.15 0.14 7.11
N LEU A 99 -12.05 0.77 5.94
CA LEU A 99 -12.64 2.08 5.69
C LEU A 99 -14.17 2.05 5.66
N SER A 100 -14.76 0.98 5.12
CA SER A 100 -16.21 0.83 5.00
C SER A 100 -16.90 0.73 6.36
N GLU A 101 -16.22 0.16 7.35
CA GLU A 101 -16.73 0.04 8.72
C GLU A 101 -16.59 1.34 9.55
N SER A 102 -15.77 2.30 9.10
CA SER A 102 -15.41 3.49 9.88
C SER A 102 -16.26 4.72 9.53
N SER A 103 -17.44 4.84 10.13
CA SER A 103 -18.25 6.08 10.08
C SER A 103 -17.53 7.30 10.70
N ASN A 104 -16.51 7.05 11.51
CA ASN A 104 -15.66 8.07 12.14
C ASN A 104 -14.81 8.85 11.13
N PHE A 105 -14.61 8.34 9.92
CA PHE A 105 -13.71 8.93 8.93
C PHE A 105 -14.14 10.32 8.46
N VAL A 106 -15.44 10.50 8.16
CA VAL A 106 -15.99 11.79 7.73
C VAL A 106 -15.84 12.83 8.85
N ILE A 107 -16.16 12.44 10.08
CA ILE A 107 -16.05 13.30 11.26
C ILE A 107 -14.59 13.73 11.48
N TRP A 108 -13.67 12.79 11.37
CA TRP A 108 -12.24 13.03 11.56
C TRP A 108 -11.69 14.05 10.56
N ARG A 109 -11.99 13.91 9.26
CA ARG A 109 -11.54 14.87 8.24
C ARG A 109 -12.07 16.27 8.49
N GLN A 110 -13.35 16.39 8.87
CA GLN A 110 -13.97 17.68 9.19
C GLN A 110 -13.33 18.35 10.41
N GLN A 111 -13.08 17.57 11.47
CA GLN A 111 -12.40 18.05 12.66
C GLN A 111 -11.00 18.58 12.32
N ARG A 112 -10.20 17.78 11.60
CA ARG A 112 -8.83 18.14 11.24
C ARG A 112 -8.76 19.33 10.30
N LEU A 113 -9.72 19.46 9.38
CA LEU A 113 -9.88 20.65 8.54
C LEU A 113 -10.12 21.91 9.38
N GLY A 114 -10.99 21.83 10.40
CA GLY A 114 -11.23 22.92 11.34
C GLY A 114 -9.97 23.31 12.11
N GLU A 115 -9.26 22.32 12.66
CA GLU A 115 -8.01 22.51 13.40
C GLU A 115 -6.95 23.23 12.56
N ILE A 116 -6.63 22.73 11.36
CA ILE A 116 -5.57 23.32 10.52
C ILE A 116 -5.93 24.70 10.00
N VAL A 117 -7.20 24.93 9.61
CA VAL A 117 -7.65 26.26 9.20
C VAL A 117 -7.54 27.26 10.37
N GLY A 118 -7.86 26.81 11.59
CA GLY A 118 -7.64 27.60 12.81
C GLY A 118 -6.16 27.93 13.04
N LYS A 119 -5.26 26.93 12.91
CA LYS A 119 -3.81 27.13 13.02
C LYS A 119 -3.28 28.14 11.98
N ILE A 120 -3.74 28.05 10.73
CA ILE A 120 -3.36 28.99 9.66
C ILE A 120 -3.85 30.40 9.97
N ALA A 121 -5.11 30.57 10.36
CA ALA A 121 -5.67 31.87 10.74
C ALA A 121 -4.91 32.51 11.90
N ALA A 122 -4.53 31.71 12.91
CA ALA A 122 -3.73 32.17 14.04
C ALA A 122 -2.31 32.59 13.61
N ALA A 123 -1.64 31.81 12.76
CA ALA A 123 -0.30 32.12 12.26
C ALA A 123 -0.27 33.41 11.42
N VAL A 124 -1.28 33.63 10.58
CA VAL A 124 -1.45 34.88 9.82
C VAL A 124 -1.67 36.07 10.75
N SER A 125 -2.51 35.91 11.78
CA SER A 125 -2.81 36.97 12.75
C SER A 125 -1.59 37.35 13.60
N GLN A 126 -0.83 36.36 14.09
CA GLN A 126 0.42 36.61 14.83
C GLN A 126 1.49 37.32 13.99
N THR A 127 1.47 37.13 12.67
CA THR A 127 2.35 37.85 11.74
C THR A 127 1.93 39.31 11.56
N ALA A 128 0.64 39.64 11.78
CA ALA A 128 0.12 41.00 11.66
C ALA A 128 0.47 41.90 12.87
N GLU A 129 0.77 41.31 14.04
CA GLU A 129 1.23 41.99 15.25
C GLU A 129 2.64 42.60 15.04
N GLY A 130 2.72 43.68 14.27
CA GLY A 130 3.97 44.40 13.97
C GLY A 130 4.08 44.98 12.55
N ALA A 131 3.16 44.63 11.64
CA ALA A 131 3.17 45.08 10.24
C ALA A 131 1.92 45.91 9.83
N SER A 132 1.00 46.17 10.76
CA SER A 132 -0.27 46.86 10.47
C SER A 132 -0.06 48.27 9.94
N GLY A 133 -0.79 48.61 8.86
CA GLY A 133 -0.71 49.92 8.20
C GLY A 133 0.59 50.23 7.44
N VAL A 134 1.57 49.31 7.39
CA VAL A 134 2.87 49.53 6.71
C VAL A 134 2.93 48.73 5.41
N LEU A 135 3.42 49.39 4.35
CA LEU A 135 3.80 48.71 3.12
C LEU A 135 4.94 47.73 3.39
N SER A 136 4.66 46.45 3.26
CA SER A 136 5.62 45.39 3.58
C SER A 136 5.82 44.47 2.39
N ASP A 137 7.03 43.91 2.27
CA ASP A 137 7.30 42.81 1.35
C ASP A 137 6.53 41.57 1.82
N THR A 138 5.75 40.97 0.94
CA THR A 138 4.91 39.81 1.29
C THR A 138 5.73 38.57 1.56
N LYS A 139 6.88 38.38 0.91
CA LYS A 139 7.66 37.14 1.03
C LYS A 139 8.12 36.86 2.47
N PRO A 140 8.83 37.78 3.18
CA PRO A 140 9.27 37.54 4.55
C PRO A 140 8.11 37.32 5.54
N LEU A 141 6.95 37.92 5.29
CA LEU A 141 5.76 37.74 6.12
C LEU A 141 5.14 36.35 5.89
N LEU A 142 5.05 35.90 4.64
CA LEU A 142 4.58 34.55 4.32
C LEU A 142 5.54 33.47 4.84
N GLU A 143 6.85 33.68 4.75
CA GLU A 143 7.84 32.80 5.38
C GLU A 143 7.64 32.71 6.89
N ARG A 144 7.37 33.84 7.56
CA ARG A 144 7.05 33.88 8.98
C ARG A 144 5.79 33.08 9.30
N VAL A 145 4.73 33.21 8.51
CA VAL A 145 3.51 32.40 8.67
C VAL A 145 3.84 30.90 8.60
N CYS A 146 4.65 30.48 7.61
CA CYS A 146 5.07 29.09 7.48
C CYS A 146 5.90 28.61 8.69
N LEU A 147 6.81 29.45 9.21
CA LEU A 147 7.62 29.12 10.39
C LEU A 147 6.77 28.99 11.66
N ILE A 148 5.77 29.86 11.83
CA ILE A 148 4.84 29.78 12.96
C ILE A 148 4.03 28.49 12.90
N LEU A 149 3.56 28.09 11.69
CA LEU A 149 2.82 26.84 11.51
C LEU A 149 3.63 25.61 11.90
N GLU A 150 4.92 25.59 11.55
CA GLU A 150 5.81 24.45 11.82
C GLU A 150 6.32 24.38 13.26
N LYS A 151 6.13 25.44 14.05
CA LYS A 151 6.74 25.59 15.39
C LYS A 151 6.44 24.41 16.32
N ASP A 152 5.23 23.88 16.26
CA ASP A 152 4.77 22.80 17.15
C ASP A 152 5.00 21.39 16.56
N GLY A 153 5.64 21.27 15.39
CA GLY A 153 5.97 19.99 14.74
C GLY A 153 4.80 19.23 14.10
N ASP A 154 3.56 19.60 14.44
CA ASP A 154 2.33 19.00 13.94
C ASP A 154 2.03 19.30 12.47
N VAL A 155 2.53 20.41 11.94
CA VAL A 155 2.25 20.89 10.58
C VAL A 155 3.57 20.96 9.82
N TYR A 156 3.59 20.43 8.60
CA TYR A 156 4.79 20.41 7.77
C TYR A 156 4.53 21.11 6.43
N VAL A 157 5.16 22.25 6.19
CA VAL A 157 4.95 23.07 4.99
C VAL A 157 5.97 22.68 3.92
N LYS A 158 5.73 21.57 3.22
CA LYS A 158 6.60 21.05 2.14
C LYS A 158 6.91 22.07 1.05
N ALA A 159 5.92 22.88 0.69
CA ALA A 159 5.97 23.77 -0.46
C ALA A 159 6.56 25.16 -0.14
N ARG A 160 7.40 25.29 0.90
CA ARG A 160 8.00 26.59 1.26
C ARG A 160 8.83 27.20 0.12
N SER A 161 9.55 26.38 -0.64
CA SER A 161 10.34 26.81 -1.80
C SER A 161 9.50 27.49 -2.90
N CYS A 162 8.18 27.28 -2.92
CA CYS A 162 7.30 28.02 -3.82
C CYS A 162 7.35 29.54 -3.59
N LEU A 163 7.69 29.98 -2.37
CA LEU A 163 7.83 31.40 -2.02
C LEU A 163 9.01 32.09 -2.71
N ASP A 164 9.94 31.34 -3.31
CA ASP A 164 11.04 31.90 -4.10
C ASP A 164 10.61 32.36 -5.50
N GLY A 165 9.38 32.03 -5.91
CA GLY A 165 8.81 32.46 -7.17
C GLY A 165 8.50 33.96 -7.23
N PRO A 166 8.43 34.55 -8.45
CA PRO A 166 8.24 35.98 -8.65
C PRO A 166 6.87 36.51 -8.16
N PHE A 167 5.92 35.62 -7.87
CA PHE A 167 4.60 35.97 -7.38
C PHE A 167 4.62 36.54 -5.95
N PHE A 168 5.63 36.21 -5.13
CA PHE A 168 5.63 36.53 -3.69
C PHE A 168 6.47 37.75 -3.31
N SER A 169 7.22 38.32 -4.26
CA SER A 169 8.04 39.52 -4.06
C SER A 169 7.28 40.79 -4.44
N ILE A 170 6.16 41.05 -3.74
CA ILE A 170 5.36 42.26 -3.93
C ILE A 170 5.35 43.09 -2.65
N THR A 171 5.20 44.41 -2.80
CA THR A 171 4.95 45.31 -1.68
C THR A 171 3.47 45.67 -1.60
N THR A 172 2.84 45.37 -0.47
CA THR A 172 1.43 45.66 -0.23
C THR A 172 1.15 46.02 1.22
N GLU A 173 -0.04 46.58 1.47
CA GLU A 173 -0.58 46.74 2.82
C GLU A 173 -0.94 45.37 3.37
N TRP A 174 -0.27 44.97 4.46
CA TRP A 174 -0.44 43.63 5.02
C TRP A 174 -1.89 43.34 5.42
N ASP A 175 -2.58 44.27 6.07
CA ASP A 175 -3.97 44.09 6.52
C ASP A 175 -4.92 43.78 5.35
N ARG A 176 -4.66 44.41 4.21
CA ARG A 176 -5.42 44.18 2.98
C ARG A 176 -5.13 42.81 2.38
N PHE A 177 -3.87 42.41 2.38
CA PHE A 177 -3.48 41.06 1.95
C PHE A 177 -4.11 39.99 2.85
N VAL A 178 -4.05 40.17 4.17
CA VAL A 178 -4.66 39.27 5.16
C VAL A 178 -6.15 39.12 4.89
N THR A 179 -6.86 40.21 4.61
CA THR A 179 -8.29 40.15 4.26
C THR A 179 -8.53 39.23 3.05
N CYS A 180 -7.78 39.42 1.96
CA CYS A 180 -7.88 38.55 0.78
C CYS A 180 -7.52 37.09 1.08
N LEU A 181 -6.48 36.85 1.87
CA LEU A 181 -6.07 35.50 2.25
C LEU A 181 -7.12 34.79 3.11
N MET A 182 -7.73 35.50 4.06
CA MET A 182 -8.77 34.94 4.93
C MET A 182 -10.06 34.62 4.17
N GLU A 183 -10.44 35.44 3.17
CA GLU A 183 -11.55 35.15 2.25
C GLU A 183 -11.28 33.84 1.47
N LEU A 184 -10.08 33.68 0.92
CA LEU A 184 -9.69 32.47 0.20
C LEU A 184 -9.58 31.23 1.10
N LEU A 185 -9.08 31.40 2.33
CA LEU A 185 -9.02 30.34 3.32
C LEU A 185 -10.42 29.85 3.70
N ALA A 186 -11.37 30.77 3.88
CA ALA A 186 -12.77 30.44 4.15
C ALA A 186 -13.43 29.72 2.97
N ALA A 187 -13.19 30.18 1.73
CA ALA A 187 -13.68 29.52 0.53
C ALA A 187 -13.14 28.09 0.40
N MET A 188 -11.82 27.91 0.54
CA MET A 188 -11.18 26.60 0.50
C MET A 188 -11.70 25.67 1.61
N ARG A 189 -11.91 26.18 2.83
CA ARG A 189 -12.54 25.40 3.91
C ARG A 189 -13.93 24.92 3.51
N LEU A 190 -14.75 25.78 2.91
CA LEU A 190 -16.10 25.41 2.49
C LEU A 190 -16.08 24.36 1.38
N GLU A 191 -15.21 24.52 0.38
CA GLU A 191 -15.02 23.55 -0.70
C GLU A 191 -14.62 22.18 -0.16
N LEU A 192 -13.57 22.12 0.68
CA LEU A 192 -13.11 20.86 1.28
C LEU A 192 -14.14 20.25 2.22
N ALA A 193 -14.86 21.07 2.99
CA ALA A 193 -15.93 20.56 3.86
C ALA A 193 -17.06 19.93 3.04
N GLN A 194 -17.44 20.53 1.91
CA GLN A 194 -18.44 19.95 1.00
C GLN A 194 -17.94 18.65 0.38
N GLU A 195 -16.68 18.62 -0.08
CA GLU A 195 -16.03 17.42 -0.61
C GLU A 195 -16.05 16.27 0.42
N PHE A 196 -15.71 16.56 1.67
CA PHE A 196 -15.66 15.55 2.73
C PHE A 196 -17.03 15.07 3.20
N SER A 197 -18.07 15.89 3.03
CA SER A 197 -19.46 15.55 3.34
C SER A 197 -20.14 14.73 2.25
N GLN A 198 -19.61 14.75 1.03
CA GLN A 198 -20.04 13.80 0.01
C GLN A 198 -19.55 12.40 0.41
N ASN A 199 -20.36 11.37 0.14
CA ASN A 199 -19.90 9.98 0.24
C ASN A 199 -18.85 9.77 -0.84
N VAL A 200 -17.61 10.16 -0.54
CA VAL A 200 -16.47 9.88 -1.39
C VAL A 200 -16.36 8.37 -1.46
N GLU A 201 -16.43 7.83 -2.68
CA GLU A 201 -16.20 6.43 -2.92
C GLU A 201 -14.81 6.09 -2.34
N ILE A 202 -14.73 5.09 -1.46
CA ILE A 202 -13.50 4.71 -0.75
C ILE A 202 -12.32 4.53 -1.72
N THR A 203 -12.62 4.11 -2.95
CA THR A 203 -11.70 3.97 -4.08
C THR A 203 -11.00 5.28 -4.47
N GLN A 204 -11.68 6.43 -4.46
CA GLN A 204 -11.09 7.75 -4.78
C GLN A 204 -10.15 8.23 -3.68
N LEU A 205 -10.43 7.88 -2.42
CA LEU A 205 -9.53 8.19 -1.30
C LEU A 205 -8.23 7.39 -1.38
N LEU A 206 -8.32 6.12 -1.79
CA LEU A 206 -7.15 5.27 -1.97
C LEU A 206 -6.27 5.70 -3.15
N GLN A 207 -6.80 6.51 -4.08
CA GLN A 207 -6.01 7.17 -5.12
C GLN A 207 -5.26 8.39 -4.59
N CYS A 208 -5.51 8.84 -3.35
CA CYS A 208 -4.78 9.94 -2.74
C CYS A 208 -3.33 9.50 -2.43
N PRO A 209 -2.31 10.12 -3.06
CA PRO A 209 -0.92 9.72 -2.87
C PRO A 209 -0.38 9.94 -1.44
N ILE A 210 -1.13 10.66 -0.60
CA ILE A 210 -0.70 11.01 0.76
C ILE A 210 -1.08 9.91 1.78
N ILE A 211 -2.13 9.13 1.52
CA ILE A 211 -2.63 8.14 2.49
C ILE A 211 -1.87 6.81 2.35
N GLN A 212 -1.69 6.32 1.11
CA GLN A 212 -0.95 5.12 0.71
C GLN A 212 -0.80 3.99 1.77
N PRO A 213 -1.91 3.53 2.37
CA PRO A 213 -1.85 2.52 3.42
C PRO A 213 -1.56 1.14 2.84
N GLN A 214 -1.90 0.92 1.57
CA GLN A 214 -1.65 -0.31 0.84
C GLN A 214 -0.15 -0.52 0.66
N GLU A 215 0.57 0.52 0.24
CA GLU A 215 2.02 0.50 0.09
C GLU A 215 2.70 0.26 1.43
N ALA A 216 2.31 0.99 2.48
CA ALA A 216 2.89 0.80 3.81
C ALA A 216 2.68 -0.62 4.37
N LEU A 217 1.48 -1.19 4.18
CA LEU A 217 1.20 -2.59 4.56
C LEU A 217 1.98 -3.57 3.68
N PHE A 218 2.07 -3.33 2.38
CA PHE A 218 2.80 -4.18 1.46
C PHE A 218 4.29 -4.22 1.78
N GLU A 219 4.92 -3.06 2.03
CA GLU A 219 6.33 -2.97 2.47
C GLU A 219 6.54 -3.76 3.76
N ARG A 220 5.58 -3.74 4.69
CA ARG A 220 5.67 -4.48 5.95
C ARG A 220 5.68 -6.00 5.78
N VAL A 221 4.92 -6.50 4.81
CA VAL A 221 4.74 -7.95 4.56
C VAL A 221 5.47 -8.41 3.31
N ARG A 222 6.35 -7.58 2.72
CA ARG A 222 6.92 -7.84 1.39
C ARG A 222 7.64 -9.19 1.34
N GLY A 223 8.51 -9.42 2.32
CA GLY A 223 9.42 -10.55 2.37
C GLY A 223 10.45 -10.52 1.24
N CYS A 224 11.16 -11.62 1.06
CA CYS A 224 11.96 -11.86 -0.13
C CYS A 224 11.08 -11.93 -1.39
N ASP A 225 11.55 -11.37 -2.49
CA ASP A 225 10.87 -11.37 -3.80
C ASP A 225 11.20 -12.59 -4.67
N GLN A 226 12.12 -13.43 -4.22
CA GLN A 226 12.57 -14.61 -4.97
C GLN A 226 11.55 -15.76 -4.87
N HIS A 227 11.44 -16.50 -5.96
CA HIS A 227 10.53 -17.64 -6.09
C HIS A 227 11.31 -18.90 -6.48
N CYS A 228 10.89 -20.04 -5.92
CA CYS A 228 11.56 -21.31 -6.16
C CYS A 228 11.60 -21.60 -7.66
N PRO A 229 12.76 -21.89 -8.25
CA PRO A 229 12.88 -22.07 -9.70
C PRO A 229 12.12 -23.29 -10.22
N LEU A 230 11.82 -24.27 -9.36
CA LEU A 230 11.16 -25.51 -9.75
C LEU A 230 9.64 -25.45 -9.68
N CYS A 231 9.09 -24.72 -8.72
CA CYS A 231 7.66 -24.72 -8.45
C CYS A 231 7.08 -23.33 -8.21
N ARG A 232 7.88 -22.27 -8.34
CA ARG A 232 7.48 -20.88 -8.11
C ARG A 232 6.89 -20.59 -6.73
N ALA A 233 7.09 -21.46 -5.74
CA ALA A 233 6.73 -21.15 -4.36
C ALA A 233 7.53 -19.93 -3.89
N PRO A 234 6.92 -18.96 -3.20
CA PRO A 234 7.63 -17.78 -2.73
C PRO A 234 8.68 -18.17 -1.69
N CYS A 235 9.72 -17.35 -1.58
CA CYS A 235 10.65 -17.47 -0.47
C CYS A 235 10.02 -16.94 0.82
N GLU A 236 10.14 -17.71 1.89
CA GLU A 236 9.55 -17.38 3.20
C GLU A 236 10.53 -16.64 4.11
N LEU A 237 11.68 -16.18 3.60
CA LEU A 237 12.66 -15.45 4.40
C LEU A 237 12.46 -13.94 4.27
N GLN A 238 12.94 -13.20 5.28
CA GLN A 238 13.06 -11.74 5.22
C GLN A 238 14.11 -11.34 4.18
N GLU A 239 14.09 -10.10 3.69
CA GLU A 239 15.12 -9.60 2.77
C GLU A 239 16.55 -9.68 3.35
N GLY A 240 17.56 -9.80 2.47
CA GLY A 240 18.98 -9.73 2.85
C GLY A 240 19.65 -11.06 3.21
N HIS A 241 19.07 -12.19 2.79
CA HIS A 241 19.63 -13.52 2.94
C HIS A 241 20.24 -14.02 1.63
N GLU A 242 21.28 -14.85 1.74
CA GLU A 242 22.01 -15.39 0.58
C GLU A 242 21.42 -16.71 0.07
N LEU A 243 20.70 -17.44 0.94
CA LEU A 243 20.13 -18.74 0.64
C LEU A 243 18.61 -18.67 0.75
N HIS A 244 17.91 -18.84 -0.38
CA HIS A 244 16.46 -18.82 -0.48
C HIS A 244 15.84 -20.14 -0.03
N LYS A 245 14.66 -20.05 0.58
CA LYS A 245 13.93 -21.20 1.13
C LYS A 245 12.43 -20.98 0.97
N ALA A 246 11.73 -21.99 0.44
CA ALA A 246 10.29 -22.10 0.53
C ALA A 246 9.96 -23.10 1.65
N LEU A 247 8.89 -22.85 2.42
CA LEU A 247 8.42 -23.80 3.44
C LEU A 247 7.46 -24.84 2.86
N LEU A 248 6.70 -24.44 1.85
CA LEU A 248 5.71 -25.27 1.18
C LEU A 248 5.92 -25.15 -0.33
N HIS A 249 6.62 -26.13 -0.89
CA HIS A 249 6.75 -26.23 -2.33
C HIS A 249 5.38 -26.54 -2.98
N ARG A 250 5.10 -25.87 -4.10
CA ARG A 250 3.90 -26.12 -4.90
C ARG A 250 4.07 -27.43 -5.69
N PRO A 251 3.05 -28.29 -5.78
CA PRO A 251 3.18 -29.50 -6.58
C PRO A 251 3.21 -29.16 -8.09
N LYS A 252 4.03 -29.90 -8.85
CA LYS A 252 4.42 -29.53 -10.22
C LYS A 252 3.24 -29.42 -11.19
N ASP A 253 2.28 -30.35 -11.15
CA ASP A 253 1.19 -30.37 -12.13
C ASP A 253 0.04 -29.37 -11.80
N MET A 254 0.17 -28.57 -10.72
CA MET A 254 -0.71 -27.43 -10.44
C MET A 254 -0.35 -26.20 -11.28
N LEU A 255 0.83 -26.21 -11.91
CA LEU A 255 1.31 -25.15 -12.76
C LEU A 255 1.18 -25.52 -14.25
N PRO A 256 0.98 -24.53 -15.15
CA PRO A 256 1.01 -24.77 -16.59
C PRO A 256 2.33 -25.42 -17.01
N HIS A 257 2.30 -26.34 -17.97
CA HIS A 257 3.52 -27.03 -18.43
C HIS A 257 4.65 -26.08 -18.89
N ASP A 258 4.31 -24.91 -19.43
CA ASP A 258 5.27 -23.88 -19.87
C ASP A 258 5.77 -22.96 -18.75
N SER A 259 5.24 -23.08 -17.53
CA SER A 259 5.63 -22.21 -16.42
C SER A 259 6.96 -22.61 -15.75
N GLY A 260 7.51 -23.76 -16.09
CA GLY A 260 8.70 -24.30 -15.41
C GLY A 260 10.02 -24.24 -16.19
N MET A 261 10.03 -23.91 -17.49
CA MET A 261 11.23 -24.08 -18.32
C MET A 261 11.35 -23.00 -19.40
N THR A 262 11.84 -21.82 -19.04
CA THR A 262 12.54 -20.96 -19.99
C THR A 262 14.04 -21.13 -19.79
N GLU A 263 14.69 -21.66 -20.83
CA GLU A 263 16.14 -21.71 -21.06
C GLU A 263 16.96 -22.69 -20.22
N GLY A 264 16.77 -24.00 -20.46
CA GLY A 264 17.67 -25.04 -19.95
C GLY A 264 17.47 -26.41 -20.61
N ASN A 265 17.98 -26.54 -21.84
CA ASN A 265 18.17 -27.76 -22.67
C ASN A 265 16.98 -28.75 -22.85
N PRO A 266 16.61 -29.09 -24.11
CA PRO A 266 15.52 -30.03 -24.42
C PRO A 266 15.90 -31.52 -24.32
N ASP A 267 16.91 -31.89 -23.53
CA ASP A 267 17.46 -33.26 -23.52
C ASP A 267 17.47 -33.85 -22.11
N MET A 268 16.28 -34.00 -21.51
CA MET A 268 16.07 -35.00 -20.47
C MET A 268 14.92 -35.88 -20.93
N SER A 269 15.33 -36.94 -21.62
CA SER A 269 14.51 -38.06 -22.02
C SER A 269 13.70 -38.60 -20.85
N LYS A 270 12.53 -39.13 -21.20
CA LYS A 270 11.67 -39.95 -20.36
C LYS A 270 12.43 -41.18 -19.85
N ASP A 271 13.24 -41.04 -18.81
CA ASP A 271 13.79 -42.21 -18.12
C ASP A 271 13.69 -42.03 -16.61
N LYS A 272 12.87 -42.89 -16.02
CA LYS A 272 12.84 -43.20 -14.60
C LYS A 272 14.16 -43.87 -14.23
N GLN A 273 15.26 -43.13 -14.12
CA GLN A 273 16.49 -43.67 -13.55
C GLN A 273 17.40 -42.56 -13.00
N ASP A 274 17.68 -42.70 -11.70
CA ASP A 274 18.76 -42.10 -10.92
C ASP A 274 18.59 -40.65 -10.39
N LEU A 275 17.74 -40.53 -9.35
CA LEU A 275 17.55 -39.32 -8.53
C LEU A 275 18.84 -38.79 -7.88
N SER A 276 19.85 -39.66 -7.68
CA SER A 276 21.15 -39.30 -7.12
C SER A 276 21.95 -38.36 -8.03
N VAL A 277 21.80 -38.48 -9.36
CA VAL A 277 22.54 -37.69 -10.35
C VAL A 277 21.82 -36.36 -10.62
N ALA A 278 20.49 -36.35 -10.52
CA ALA A 278 19.68 -35.13 -10.60
C ALA A 278 19.96 -34.17 -9.41
N CYS A 279 20.21 -34.68 -8.21
CA CYS A 279 20.37 -33.85 -7.01
C CYS A 279 21.63 -32.96 -7.00
N SER A 280 22.79 -33.51 -7.37
CA SER A 280 24.03 -32.73 -7.50
C SER A 280 23.90 -31.70 -8.63
N SER A 281 23.16 -32.04 -9.69
CA SER A 281 22.88 -31.10 -10.77
C SER A 281 21.93 -29.96 -10.35
N LEU A 282 20.89 -30.21 -9.54
CA LEU A 282 19.97 -29.17 -9.09
C LEU A 282 20.63 -28.12 -8.18
N HIS A 283 21.44 -28.55 -7.21
CA HIS A 283 22.20 -27.60 -6.38
C HIS A 283 23.25 -26.82 -7.21
N SER A 284 23.82 -27.45 -8.23
CA SER A 284 24.72 -26.74 -9.16
C SER A 284 24.02 -25.73 -10.06
N LEU A 285 22.74 -25.97 -10.39
CA LEU A 285 21.92 -25.07 -11.20
C LEU A 285 21.34 -23.90 -10.39
N TYR A 286 21.04 -24.13 -9.11
CA TYR A 286 20.43 -23.15 -8.19
C TYR A 286 21.16 -23.13 -6.84
N PRO A 287 22.41 -22.64 -6.80
CA PRO A 287 23.24 -22.68 -5.60
C PRO A 287 22.73 -21.76 -4.48
N ASP A 288 21.93 -20.76 -4.85
CA ASP A 288 21.28 -19.79 -3.99
C ASP A 288 19.96 -20.30 -3.39
N TRP A 289 19.52 -21.52 -3.71
CA TRP A 289 18.31 -22.12 -3.14
C TRP A 289 18.63 -23.31 -2.24
N SER A 290 18.05 -23.31 -1.04
CA SER A 290 18.00 -24.46 -0.14
C SER A 290 17.00 -25.49 -0.65
N ILE A 291 17.39 -26.21 -1.68
CA ILE A 291 16.63 -27.34 -2.25
C ILE A 291 17.17 -28.60 -1.57
N SER A 292 16.68 -28.90 -0.37
CA SER A 292 17.12 -30.10 0.35
C SER A 292 16.41 -31.34 -0.21
N HIS A 293 17.18 -32.42 -0.40
CA HIS A 293 16.64 -33.74 -0.68
C HIS A 293 15.79 -34.21 0.52
N GLY A 294 14.57 -34.71 0.27
CA GLY A 294 13.67 -35.16 1.33
C GLY A 294 12.90 -34.04 2.04
N ASP A 295 12.68 -32.88 1.39
CA ASP A 295 11.53 -32.06 1.78
C ASP A 295 10.27 -32.89 1.47
N PRO A 296 9.49 -33.30 2.49
CA PRO A 296 8.32 -34.14 2.29
C PRO A 296 7.38 -33.56 1.21
N ASN A 297 7.34 -32.24 1.03
CA ASN A 297 6.52 -31.57 0.02
C ASN A 297 6.95 -31.78 -1.44
N THR A 298 8.15 -32.32 -1.70
CA THR A 298 8.63 -32.58 -3.07
C THR A 298 8.33 -34.01 -3.52
N GLU A 299 8.15 -34.95 -2.58
CA GLU A 299 7.81 -36.35 -2.87
C GLU A 299 6.34 -36.68 -2.59
N MET A 300 5.74 -36.07 -1.56
CA MET A 300 4.31 -36.19 -1.27
C MET A 300 3.77 -34.86 -0.74
N PRO A 301 2.88 -34.17 -1.47
CA PRO A 301 2.37 -32.88 -1.02
C PRO A 301 1.75 -32.99 0.39
N CYS A 302 1.98 -31.99 1.24
CA CYS A 302 1.32 -31.93 2.56
C CYS A 302 -0.21 -31.99 2.43
N ALA A 303 -0.92 -32.21 3.56
CA ALA A 303 -2.37 -32.36 3.52
C ALA A 303 -3.07 -31.15 2.88
N TYR A 304 -2.52 -29.95 3.10
CA TYR A 304 -3.00 -28.71 2.47
C TYR A 304 -3.04 -28.79 0.93
N TRP A 305 -1.92 -29.17 0.30
CA TRP A 305 -1.86 -29.27 -1.16
C TRP A 305 -2.70 -30.42 -1.70
N ARG A 306 -2.71 -31.57 -1.01
CA ARG A 306 -3.53 -32.72 -1.39
C ARG A 306 -5.03 -32.39 -1.38
N TYR A 307 -5.47 -31.67 -0.36
CA TYR A 307 -6.84 -31.16 -0.23
C TYR A 307 -7.23 -30.27 -1.41
N LEU A 308 -6.45 -29.21 -1.69
CA LEU A 308 -6.74 -28.28 -2.78
C LEU A 308 -6.68 -28.96 -4.15
N TRP A 309 -5.76 -29.91 -4.31
CA TRP A 309 -5.68 -30.68 -5.54
C TRP A 309 -6.91 -31.54 -5.75
N ALA A 310 -7.31 -32.32 -4.73
CA ALA A 310 -8.50 -33.15 -4.81
C ALA A 310 -9.75 -32.32 -5.14
N ARG A 311 -9.82 -31.09 -4.61
CA ARG A 311 -10.94 -30.18 -4.80
C ARG A 311 -10.99 -29.54 -6.18
N PHE A 312 -9.85 -29.13 -6.73
CA PHE A 312 -9.78 -28.36 -7.98
C PHE A 312 -9.22 -29.14 -9.19
N ASN A 313 -9.00 -30.44 -9.07
CA ASN A 313 -8.42 -31.28 -10.14
C ASN A 313 -9.15 -31.11 -11.49
N GLU A 314 -10.48 -31.13 -11.48
CA GLU A 314 -11.26 -30.93 -12.71
C GLU A 314 -11.17 -29.50 -13.26
N ASN A 315 -11.00 -28.51 -12.40
CA ASN A 315 -10.83 -27.13 -12.81
C ASN A 315 -9.47 -26.93 -13.49
N PHE A 316 -8.41 -27.50 -12.92
CA PHE A 316 -7.07 -27.49 -13.51
C PHE A 316 -7.01 -28.19 -14.86
N SER A 317 -7.63 -29.37 -14.97
CA SER A 317 -7.66 -30.12 -16.23
C SER A 317 -8.36 -29.34 -17.34
N LYS A 318 -9.47 -28.66 -17.02
CA LYS A 318 -10.17 -27.77 -17.96
C LYS A 318 -9.34 -26.54 -18.32
N GLU A 319 -8.77 -25.86 -17.32
CA GLU A 319 -7.98 -24.63 -17.53
C GLU A 319 -6.75 -24.88 -18.40
N TYR A 320 -6.04 -25.97 -18.15
CA TYR A 320 -4.80 -26.30 -18.86
C TYR A 320 -5.01 -27.18 -20.10
N ASN A 321 -6.26 -27.54 -20.43
CA ASN A 321 -6.62 -28.47 -21.50
C ASN A 321 -5.89 -29.83 -21.39
N GLN A 322 -5.91 -30.39 -20.19
CA GLN A 322 -5.28 -31.67 -19.84
C GLN A 322 -6.33 -32.67 -19.32
N GLU A 323 -5.95 -33.94 -19.21
CA GLU A 323 -6.79 -34.91 -18.51
C GLU A 323 -6.68 -34.68 -16.99
N PRO A 324 -7.78 -34.88 -16.22
CA PRO A 324 -7.72 -34.85 -14.76
C PRO A 324 -6.67 -35.82 -14.24
N ALA A 325 -5.86 -35.37 -13.28
CA ALA A 325 -4.92 -36.25 -12.62
C ALA A 325 -5.66 -37.35 -11.84
N TYR A 326 -5.03 -38.51 -11.69
CA TYR A 326 -5.55 -39.54 -10.79
C TYR A 326 -5.36 -39.12 -9.33
N ILE A 327 -6.47 -38.96 -8.60
CA ILE A 327 -6.49 -38.61 -7.17
C ILE A 327 -6.95 -39.82 -6.37
N SER A 328 -6.11 -40.27 -5.43
CA SER A 328 -6.46 -41.38 -4.54
C SER A 328 -7.65 -41.02 -3.67
N ASP A 329 -8.41 -42.03 -3.26
CA ASP A 329 -9.59 -41.81 -2.41
C ASP A 329 -9.21 -41.21 -1.06
N GLU A 330 -8.04 -41.57 -0.52
CA GLU A 330 -7.47 -40.97 0.70
C GLU A 330 -7.34 -39.44 0.62
N TRP A 331 -7.01 -38.87 -0.55
CA TRP A 331 -6.88 -37.41 -0.68
C TRP A 331 -8.24 -36.70 -0.70
N LYS A 332 -9.28 -37.40 -1.15
CA LYS A 332 -10.66 -36.89 -1.17
C LYS A 332 -11.30 -36.92 0.22
N GLU A 333 -10.75 -37.73 1.13
CA GLU A 333 -11.20 -37.84 2.51
C GLU A 333 -10.57 -36.78 3.43
N ILE A 334 -9.52 -36.07 2.98
CA ILE A 334 -8.88 -35.00 3.76
C ILE A 334 -9.88 -33.89 4.04
N THR A 335 -10.02 -33.51 5.31
CA THR A 335 -10.94 -32.44 5.70
C THR A 335 -10.31 -31.05 5.56
N GLU A 336 -11.15 -30.03 5.58
CA GLU A 336 -10.69 -28.63 5.63
C GLU A 336 -9.83 -28.37 6.87
N GLU A 337 -10.23 -28.90 8.03
CA GLU A 337 -9.47 -28.75 9.26
C GLU A 337 -8.09 -29.41 9.17
N GLU A 338 -8.00 -30.62 8.64
CA GLU A 338 -6.72 -31.32 8.45
C GLU A 338 -5.78 -30.56 7.49
N ALA A 339 -6.33 -29.96 6.44
CA ALA A 339 -5.58 -29.12 5.51
C ALA A 339 -5.02 -27.86 6.21
N LEU A 340 -5.85 -27.17 7.00
CA LEU A 340 -5.45 -25.96 7.73
C LEU A 340 -4.47 -26.25 8.86
N ASP A 341 -4.60 -27.39 9.54
CA ASP A 341 -3.68 -27.76 10.62
C ASP A 341 -2.31 -28.16 10.06
N SER A 342 -2.27 -28.91 8.96
CA SER A 342 -1.01 -29.20 8.25
C SER A 342 -0.31 -27.94 7.74
N LEU A 343 -1.07 -26.92 7.30
CA LEU A 343 -0.53 -25.62 6.92
C LEU A 343 0.12 -24.91 8.12
N LYS A 344 -0.57 -24.83 9.26
CA LYS A 344 -0.04 -24.19 10.48
C LYS A 344 1.21 -24.88 10.98
N GLU A 345 1.26 -26.21 10.96
CA GLU A 345 2.45 -26.97 11.37
C GLU A 345 3.67 -26.62 10.50
N ALA A 346 3.50 -26.51 9.19
CA ALA A 346 4.57 -26.15 8.27
C ALA A 346 5.15 -24.76 8.55
N PHE A 347 4.29 -23.76 8.79
CA PHE A 347 4.73 -22.40 9.12
C PHE A 347 5.30 -22.30 10.54
N PHE A 348 4.78 -23.06 11.51
CA PHE A 348 5.28 -23.08 12.88
C PHE A 348 6.70 -23.66 12.98
N HIS A 349 7.00 -24.73 12.24
CA HIS A 349 8.32 -25.36 12.22
C HIS A 349 9.32 -24.67 11.28
N GLY A 350 8.84 -23.81 10.38
CA GLY A 350 9.62 -23.21 9.31
C GLY A 350 10.72 -22.24 9.73
N GLN A 351 10.73 -21.80 10.99
CA GLN A 351 11.56 -20.69 11.50
C GLN A 351 11.40 -19.42 10.66
N CYS A 352 10.13 -19.07 10.41
CA CYS A 352 9.69 -17.70 10.32
C CYS A 352 9.39 -17.16 11.74
#